data_AF-X1UTA9-F1
#
_entry.id   AF-X1UTA9-F1
#
_cell.length_a   1.000
_cell.length_b   1.000
_cell.length_c   1.000
_cell.angle_alpha   90.00
_cell.angle_beta   90.00
_cell.angle_gamma   90.00
#
_symmetry.space_group_name_H-M   'P 1'
#
loop_
_entity.id
_entity.type
_entity.pdbx_description
1 polymer ?
#
loop_
_entity_poly.entity_id
_entity_poly.type
_entity_poly.pdbx_seq_one_letter_code
_entity_poly.pdbx_strand_id
1 'polypeptide(L)'
;YITTLKPRRFITAQGIEFRFIHNQKRYFFGIGEYWVTKQDKVRVSDLERTIIDGFKQSEYCGGLTEVAKGLWMRHQDVNVNRLIGYAIKIGVGAVIRRLGFLLELYKIGTSED
;
A
#
# COMPACT_ATOMS: atom_id res chain seq x y z
N TYR A 1 1.09 -7.44 6.03
CA TYR A 1 1.12 -8.75 5.33
C TYR A 1 2.25 -8.76 4.30
N ILE A 2 2.63 -9.91 3.75
CA ILE A 2 3.67 -10.04 2.72
C ILE A 2 3.03 -10.52 1.41
N THR A 3 3.31 -9.85 0.29
CA THR A 3 2.80 -10.27 -1.02
C THR A 3 3.77 -11.26 -1.69
N THR A 4 3.27 -12.38 -2.22
CA THR A 4 4.10 -13.40 -2.89
C THR A 4 3.60 -13.76 -4.29
N LEU A 5 4.53 -14.08 -5.19
CA LEU A 5 4.22 -14.56 -6.56
C LEU A 5 3.75 -16.01 -6.58
N LYS A 6 3.98 -16.76 -5.51
CA LYS A 6 3.53 -18.14 -5.33
C LYS A 6 2.82 -18.26 -3.99
N PRO A 7 1.74 -19.04 -3.87
CA PRO A 7 1.10 -19.31 -2.59
C PRO A 7 2.11 -19.84 -1.56
N ARG A 8 2.00 -19.34 -0.33
CA ARG A 8 2.80 -19.79 0.83
C ARG A 8 1.89 -19.82 2.06
N ARG A 9 2.12 -20.78 2.95
CA ARG A 9 1.42 -20.84 4.24
C ARG A 9 1.94 -19.75 5.16
N PHE A 10 1.11 -19.26 6.07
CA PHE A 10 1.55 -18.35 7.13
C PHE A 10 2.62 -19.04 7.99
N ILE A 11 3.50 -18.24 8.58
CA ILE A 11 4.51 -18.72 9.54
C ILE A 11 4.44 -17.87 10.79
N THR A 12 4.81 -18.44 11.92
CA THR A 12 5.00 -17.70 13.17
C THR A 12 6.47 -17.66 13.50
N ALA A 13 7.02 -16.47 13.68
CA ALA A 13 8.42 -16.27 14.08
C ALA A 13 8.47 -15.24 15.22
N GLN A 14 9.15 -15.58 16.31
CA GLN A 14 9.23 -14.74 17.52
C GLN A 14 7.87 -14.24 18.03
N GLY A 15 6.83 -15.09 17.96
CA GLY A 15 5.47 -14.73 18.39
C GLY A 15 4.68 -13.86 17.41
N ILE A 16 5.27 -13.47 16.27
CA ILE A 16 4.62 -12.67 15.23
C ILE A 16 4.17 -13.59 14.09
N GLU A 17 2.90 -13.47 13.71
CA GLU A 17 2.34 -14.16 12.56
C GLU A 17 2.61 -13.39 11.26
N PHE A 18 3.25 -14.05 10.29
CA PHE A 18 3.49 -13.53 8.96
C PHE A 18 2.53 -14.17 7.97
N ARG A 19 1.58 -13.37 7.46
CA ARG A 19 0.63 -13.79 6.42
C ARG A 19 1.17 -13.51 5.03
N PHE A 20 1.20 -14.54 4.19
CA PHE A 20 1.60 -14.43 2.79
C PHE A 20 0.38 -14.42 1.88
N ILE A 21 0.20 -13.33 1.13
CA ILE A 21 -0.93 -13.14 0.22
C ILE A 21 -0.42 -13.29 -1.20
N HIS A 22 -0.93 -14.30 -1.90
CA HIS A 22 -0.59 -14.51 -3.29
C HIS A 22 -1.20 -13.41 -4.19
N ASN A 23 -0.40 -12.83 -5.08
CA ASN A 23 -0.87 -11.93 -6.13
C ASN A 23 -0.17 -12.23 -7.46
N GLN A 24 -0.83 -11.83 -8.55
CA GLN A 24 -0.26 -11.88 -9.90
C GLN A 24 0.93 -10.93 -10.06
N LYS A 25 1.87 -11.27 -10.95
CA LYS A 25 3.09 -10.49 -11.20
C LYS A 25 2.82 -9.03 -11.59
N ARG A 26 1.71 -8.74 -12.29
CA ARG A 26 1.31 -7.37 -12.65
C ARG A 26 1.13 -6.44 -11.44
N TYR A 27 0.88 -7.01 -10.25
CA TYR A 27 0.73 -6.27 -9.00
C TYR A 27 2.05 -6.05 -8.26
N PHE A 28 3.20 -6.49 -8.77
CA PHE A 28 4.52 -6.28 -8.15
C PHE A 28 5.20 -5.04 -8.75
N PHE A 29 4.92 -3.86 -8.18
CA PHE A 29 5.54 -2.58 -8.52
C PHE A 29 5.45 -1.62 -7.33
N GLY A 30 6.16 -0.49 -7.38
CA GLY A 30 6.20 0.47 -6.26
C GLY A 30 6.91 -0.14 -5.05
N ILE A 31 8.04 -0.80 -5.30
CA ILE A 31 8.81 -1.55 -4.31
C ILE A 31 10.21 -0.95 -4.27
N GLY A 32 10.66 -0.56 -3.08
CA GLY A 32 12.02 -0.12 -2.81
C GLY A 32 12.82 -1.20 -2.05
N GLU A 33 14.13 -1.06 -2.07
CA GLU A 33 15.03 -1.86 -1.23
C GLU A 33 15.44 -1.04 0.00
N TYR A 34 15.39 -1.67 1.16
CA TYR A 34 15.76 -1.06 2.44
C TYR A 34 16.76 -1.97 3.15
N TRP A 35 17.85 -1.37 3.62
CA TRP A 35 18.85 -2.07 4.42
C TRP A 35 18.30 -2.33 5.83
N VAL A 36 18.33 -3.59 6.26
CA VAL A 36 17.97 -3.98 7.64
C VAL A 36 19.21 -4.38 8.45
N THR A 37 20.26 -4.82 7.77
CA THR A 37 21.61 -5.00 8.33
C THR A 37 22.62 -4.39 7.35
N LYS A 38 23.93 -4.47 7.67
CA LYS A 38 24.98 -4.02 6.74
C LYS A 38 25.10 -4.92 5.50
N GLN A 39 24.55 -6.13 5.55
CA GLN A 39 24.66 -7.13 4.50
C GLN A 39 23.31 -7.49 3.87
N ASP A 40 22.21 -7.24 4.58
CA ASP A 40 20.88 -7.68 4.18
C ASP A 40 19.98 -6.50 3.80
N LYS A 41 19.36 -6.66 2.63
CA LYS A 41 18.29 -5.80 2.14
C LYS A 41 16.97 -6.56 2.14
N VAL A 42 15.91 -5.82 2.44
CA VAL A 42 14.53 -6.27 2.25
C VAL A 42 13.84 -5.40 1.22
N ARG A 43 12.87 -5.98 0.54
CA ARG A 43 11.99 -5.27 -0.39
C ARG A 43 10.71 -4.91 0.32
N VAL A 44 10.34 -3.63 0.29
CA VAL A 44 9.09 -3.12 0.85
C VAL A 44 8.40 -2.21 -0.14
N SER A 45 7.08 -2.11 -0.04
CA SER A 45 6.31 -1.13 -0.79
C SER A 45 6.77 0.30 -0.44
N ASP A 46 6.81 1.19 -1.43
CA ASP A 46 6.91 2.63 -1.16
C ASP A 46 5.61 3.15 -0.49
N LEU A 47 5.59 4.42 -0.08
CA LEU A 47 4.47 5.00 0.67
C LEU A 47 3.15 4.89 -0.10
N GLU A 48 3.17 5.29 -1.37
CA GLU A 48 2.02 5.28 -2.27
C GLU A 48 1.52 3.87 -2.47
N ARG A 49 2.44 2.93 -2.73
CA ARG A 49 2.08 1.55 -2.91
C ARG A 49 1.48 0.95 -1.65
N THR A 50 2.01 1.30 -0.48
CA THR A 50 1.49 0.85 0.82
C THR A 50 0.03 1.29 1.02
N ILE A 51 -0.31 2.54 0.66
CA ILE A 51 -1.69 3.06 0.73
C ILE A 51 -2.59 2.29 -0.23
N ILE A 52 -2.15 2.09 -1.48
CA ILE A 52 -2.92 1.36 -2.50
C ILE A 52 -3.16 -0.11 -2.10
N ASP A 53 -2.13 -0.76 -1.55
CA ASP A 53 -2.22 -2.11 -1.03
C ASP A 53 -3.19 -2.20 0.15
N GLY A 54 -3.16 -1.22 1.05
CA GLY A 54 -4.13 -1.08 2.14
C GLY A 54 -5.57 -0.93 1.66
N PHE A 55 -5.83 -0.12 0.62
CA PHE A 55 -7.18 -0.02 0.05
C PHE A 55 -7.64 -1.28 -0.66
N LYS A 56 -6.71 -2.03 -1.26
CA LYS A 56 -7.01 -3.27 -1.98
C LYS A 56 -7.31 -4.42 -1.03
N GLN A 57 -6.57 -4.52 0.07
CA GLN A 57 -6.62 -5.62 1.04
C GLN A 57 -6.79 -5.10 2.48
N SER A 58 -7.82 -4.28 2.69
CA SER A 58 -8.04 -3.57 3.95
C SER A 58 -8.16 -4.50 5.17
N GLU A 59 -8.60 -5.74 4.97
CA GLU A 59 -8.70 -6.77 6.01
C GLU A 59 -7.34 -7.14 6.64
N TYR A 60 -6.22 -6.84 5.97
CA TYR A 60 -4.87 -7.05 6.52
C TYR A 60 -4.21 -5.77 7.03
N CYS A 61 -4.95 -4.66 7.06
CA CYS A 61 -4.45 -3.33 7.40
C CYS A 61 -5.29 -2.64 8.50
N GLY A 62 -6.03 -3.41 9.32
CA GLY A 62 -6.90 -2.84 10.35
C GLY A 62 -8.22 -2.26 9.82
N GLY A 63 -8.54 -2.48 8.55
CA GLY A 63 -9.74 -1.98 7.88
C GLY A 63 -9.53 -0.67 7.13
N LEU A 64 -10.57 -0.21 6.44
CA LEU A 64 -10.52 0.97 5.58
C LEU A 64 -10.16 2.26 6.37
N THR A 65 -10.67 2.39 7.59
CA THR A 65 -10.45 3.56 8.44
C THR A 65 -8.98 3.76 8.77
N GLU A 66 -8.24 2.70 9.07
CA GLU A 66 -6.81 2.80 9.39
C GLU A 66 -5.99 3.19 8.16
N VAL A 67 -6.37 2.71 6.98
CA VAL A 67 -5.73 3.12 5.71
C VAL A 67 -6.00 4.60 5.44
N ALA A 68 -7.23 5.08 5.66
CA ALA A 68 -7.59 6.48 5.50
C ALA A 68 -6.82 7.40 6.46
N LYS A 69 -6.71 7.01 7.74
CA LYS A 69 -5.87 7.70 8.74
C LYS A 69 -4.41 7.74 8.29
N GLY A 70 -3.86 6.62 7.82
CA GLY A 70 -2.49 6.55 7.33
C GLY A 70 -2.23 7.49 6.16
N LEU A 71 -3.15 7.55 5.19
CA LEU A 71 -3.11 8.53 4.10
C LEU A 71 -3.10 9.96 4.64
N TRP A 72 -4.02 10.31 5.54
CA TRP A 72 -4.07 11.65 6.15
C TRP A 72 -2.79 11.99 6.92
N MET A 73 -2.27 11.08 7.75
CA MET A 73 -1.07 11.34 8.54
C MET A 73 0.19 11.52 7.70
N ARG A 74 0.24 10.95 6.50
CA ARG A 74 1.42 10.92 5.63
C ARG A 74 1.26 11.75 4.36
N HIS A 75 0.16 12.49 4.19
CA HIS A 75 -0.19 13.13 2.92
C HIS A 75 0.89 14.10 2.40
N GLN A 76 1.62 14.78 3.29
CA GLN A 76 2.70 15.70 2.92
C GLN A 76 3.93 14.99 2.31
N ASP A 77 4.13 13.71 2.62
CA ASP A 77 5.27 12.91 2.14
C ASP A 77 4.89 12.01 0.96
N VAL A 78 3.61 12.01 0.59
CA VAL A 78 3.04 11.22 -0.50
C VAL A 78 3.08 12.03 -1.79
N ASN A 79 3.66 11.44 -2.84
CA ASN A 79 3.51 12.01 -4.18
C ASN A 79 2.12 11.64 -4.72
N VAL A 80 1.20 12.62 -4.71
CA VAL A 80 -0.20 12.43 -5.10
C VAL A 80 -0.33 11.92 -6.54
N ASN A 81 0.45 12.44 -7.49
CA ASN A 81 0.43 12.00 -8.88
C ASN A 81 0.85 10.53 -9.01
N ARG A 82 1.88 10.10 -8.27
CA ARG A 82 2.31 8.70 -8.23
C ARG A 82 1.26 7.81 -7.58
N LEU A 83 0.62 8.26 -6.51
CA LEU A 83 -0.47 7.54 -5.83
C LEU A 83 -1.65 7.28 -6.77
N ILE A 84 -2.10 8.31 -7.50
CA ILE A 84 -3.16 8.20 -8.52
C ILE A 84 -2.73 7.24 -9.63
N GLY A 85 -1.50 7.39 -10.15
CA GLY A 85 -0.95 6.49 -11.17
C GLY A 85 -0.93 5.02 -10.71
N TYR A 86 -0.63 4.77 -9.44
CA TYR A 86 -0.63 3.42 -8.86
C TYR A 86 -2.05 2.85 -8.71
N ALA A 87 -3.04 3.65 -8.31
CA ALA A 87 -4.43 3.24 -8.26
C ALA A 87 -4.96 2.82 -9.65
N ILE A 88 -4.66 3.62 -10.67
CA ILE A 88 -5.01 3.33 -12.07
C ILE A 88 -4.30 2.04 -12.53
N LYS A 89 -3.00 1.91 -12.24
CA LYS A 89 -2.21 0.73 -12.62
C LYS A 89 -2.70 -0.57 -11.98
N ILE A 90 -3.20 -0.53 -10.74
CA ILE A 90 -3.85 -1.68 -10.10
C ILE A 90 -5.14 -2.07 -10.83
N GLY A 91 -5.88 -1.09 -11.38
CA GLY A 91 -7.08 -1.35 -12.18
C GLY A 91 -8.26 -1.92 -11.38
N VAL A 92 -8.32 -1.67 -10.06
CA VAL A 92 -9.42 -2.12 -9.20
C VAL A 92 -10.33 -0.94 -8.90
N GLY A 93 -11.55 -0.95 -9.47
CA GLY A 93 -12.48 0.18 -9.38
C GLY A 93 -12.83 0.59 -7.94
N ALA A 94 -12.90 -0.35 -7.00
CA ALA A 94 -13.14 -0.04 -5.60
C ALA A 94 -11.98 0.75 -4.95
N VAL A 95 -10.73 0.46 -5.31
CA VAL A 95 -9.54 1.20 -4.84
C VAL A 95 -9.55 2.61 -5.40
N ILE A 96 -9.82 2.76 -6.69
CA ILE A 96 -9.85 4.06 -7.38
C ILE A 96 -10.92 4.96 -6.75
N ARG A 97 -12.14 4.46 -6.53
CA ARG A 97 -13.23 5.25 -5.92
C ARG A 97 -12.92 5.66 -4.48
N ARG A 98 -12.39 4.76 -3.66
CA ARG A 98 -12.02 5.06 -2.26
C ARG A 98 -10.92 6.13 -2.21
N LEU A 99 -9.91 5.99 -3.04
CA LEU A 99 -8.84 6.98 -3.12
C LEU A 99 -9.39 8.34 -3.57
N GLY A 100 -10.17 8.38 -4.66
CA GLY A 100 -10.75 9.63 -5.17
C GLY A 100 -11.58 10.36 -4.10
N PHE A 101 -12.49 9.63 -3.44
CA PHE A 101 -13.29 10.18 -2.34
C PHE A 101 -12.42 10.76 -1.20
N LEU A 102 -11.36 10.07 -0.79
CA LEU A 102 -10.51 10.53 0.30
C LEU A 102 -9.62 11.71 -0.10
N LEU A 103 -9.13 11.75 -1.35
CA LEU A 103 -8.39 12.92 -1.85
C LEU A 103 -9.26 14.17 -1.86
N GLU A 104 -10.52 14.05 -2.29
CA GLU A 104 -11.50 15.15 -2.26
C GLU A 104 -11.85 15.56 -0.82
N LEU A 105 -12.19 14.59 0.03
CA LEU A 105 -12.56 14.84 1.42
C LEU A 105 -11.44 15.54 2.21
N TYR A 106 -10.18 15.12 1.98
CA TYR A 106 -9.02 15.68 2.66
C TYR A 106 -8.40 16.87 1.93
N LYS A 107 -8.94 17.29 0.78
CA LYS A 107 -8.39 18.36 -0.07
C LYS A 107 -6.90 18.14 -0.40
N ILE A 108 -6.53 16.89 -0.69
CA ILE A 108 -5.15 16.50 -1.03
C ILE A 108 -4.98 16.59 -2.55
N GLY A 109 -4.00 17.39 -2.99
CA GLY A 109 -3.68 17.53 -4.42
C GLY A 109 -4.66 18.40 -5.20
N THR A 110 -5.60 19.06 -4.52
CA THR A 110 -6.34 20.19 -5.08
C THR A 110 -5.41 21.39 -5.11
N SER A 111 -5.29 22.05 -6.25
CA SER A 111 -4.77 23.42 -6.29
C SER A 111 -5.69 24.31 -5.45
N GLU A 112 -5.12 25.09 -4.54
CA GLU A 112 -5.84 26.24 -3.98
C GLU A 112 -6.13 27.21 -5.14
N ASP A 113 -7.38 27.68 -5.25
CA ASP A 113 -7.74 28.78 -6.14
C ASP A 113 -7.00 30.07 -5.75
#